data_AF-A0A5S5BH30-F1
#
_entry.id   AF-A0A5S5BH30-F1
#
_cell.length_a   1.000
_cell.length_b   1.000
_cell.length_c   1.000
_cell.angle_alpha   90.00
_cell.angle_beta   90.00
_cell.angle_gamma   90.00
#
_symmetry.space_group_name_H-M   'P 1'
#
loop_
_entity.id
_entity.type
_entity.pdbx_description
1 polymer ?
#
loop_
_entity_poly.entity_id
_entity_poly.type
_entity_poly.pdbx_seq_one_letter_code
_entity_poly.pdbx_strand_id
1 'polypeptide(L)'
;MKKKRTLSLNSSAWKTLRAEVLASEPLCRMCKARGLVVPATDVDHIEDSREDYTDDNSRENLQSLCHTCHSLKTAASMNKSVFLGCDVNGVPLDPAHPWNKSPATEGTKTAPSLLFYC
;
A
#
# COMPACT_ATOMS: atom_id res chain seq x y z
N MET A 1 -3.32 4.04 -28.23
CA MET A 1 -3.49 2.58 -28.07
C MET A 1 -4.25 2.29 -26.79
N LYS A 2 -5.14 1.28 -26.75
CA LYS A 2 -5.70 0.76 -25.49
C LYS A 2 -4.66 -0.16 -24.84
N LYS A 3 -4.43 -0.04 -23.54
CA LYS A 3 -3.52 -0.92 -22.78
C LYS A 3 -3.92 -2.38 -23.02
N LYS A 4 -3.00 -3.22 -23.48
CA LYS A 4 -3.28 -4.64 -23.76
C LYS A 4 -2.75 -5.46 -22.59
N ARG A 5 -3.66 -5.95 -21.74
CA ARG A 5 -3.30 -6.78 -20.59
C ARG A 5 -2.87 -8.17 -21.03
N THR A 6 -1.82 -8.72 -20.41
CA THR A 6 -1.37 -10.11 -20.64
C THR A 6 -2.45 -11.11 -20.23
N LEU A 7 -3.06 -10.87 -19.06
CA LEU A 7 -4.23 -11.60 -18.59
C LEU A 7 -5.43 -10.65 -18.53
N SER A 8 -6.55 -11.07 -19.13
CA SER A 8 -7.80 -10.34 -18.96
C SER A 8 -8.29 -10.49 -17.52
N LEU A 9 -8.66 -9.40 -16.86
CA LEU A 9 -9.20 -9.39 -15.49
C LEU A 9 -10.51 -10.17 -15.35
N ASN A 10 -11.21 -10.46 -16.46
CA ASN A 10 -12.42 -11.27 -16.46
C ASN A 10 -12.14 -12.76 -16.75
N SER A 11 -10.89 -13.13 -17.05
CA SER A 11 -10.53 -14.51 -17.39
C SER A 11 -10.56 -15.44 -16.17
N SER A 12 -10.74 -16.74 -16.42
CA SER A 12 -10.59 -17.77 -15.39
C SER A 12 -9.18 -17.79 -14.79
N ALA A 13 -8.15 -17.62 -15.63
CA ALA A 13 -6.76 -17.56 -15.20
C ALA A 13 -6.52 -16.46 -14.16
N TRP A 14 -7.07 -15.25 -14.39
CA TRP A 14 -6.99 -14.16 -13.42
C TRP A 14 -7.75 -14.48 -12.13
N LYS A 15 -8.95 -15.09 -12.22
CA LYS A 15 -9.71 -15.47 -11.02
C LYS A 15 -8.96 -16.46 -10.14
N THR A 16 -8.30 -17.45 -10.75
CA THR A 16 -7.46 -18.42 -10.04
C THR A 16 -6.27 -17.74 -9.38
N LEU A 17 -5.49 -16.96 -10.13
CA LEU A 17 -4.34 -16.21 -9.60
C LEU A 17 -4.76 -15.28 -8.45
N ARG A 18 -5.86 -14.55 -8.61
CA ARG A 18 -6.41 -13.68 -7.56
C ARG A 18 -6.73 -14.47 -6.29
N ALA A 19 -7.32 -15.66 -6.41
CA ALA A 19 -7.64 -16.50 -5.26
C ALA A 19 -6.38 -16.99 -4.55
N GLU A 20 -5.36 -17.44 -5.30
CA GLU A 20 -4.06 -17.86 -4.76
C GLU A 20 -3.35 -16.70 -4.03
N VAL A 21 -3.41 -15.50 -4.61
CA VAL A 21 -2.79 -14.31 -4.03
C VAL A 21 -3.45 -13.93 -2.70
N LEU A 22 -4.78 -13.92 -2.65
CA LEU A 22 -5.54 -13.61 -1.44
C LEU A 22 -5.42 -14.72 -0.38
N ALA A 23 -5.28 -15.98 -0.78
CA ALA A 23 -5.08 -17.08 0.16
C ALA A 23 -3.71 -17.02 0.85
N SER A 24 -2.65 -16.67 0.09
CA SER A 24 -1.29 -16.54 0.62
C SER A 24 -1.07 -15.24 1.39
N GLU A 25 -1.78 -14.17 1.03
CA GLU A 25 -1.72 -12.88 1.72
C GLU A 25 -3.15 -12.38 2.01
N PRO A 26 -3.77 -12.85 3.11
CA PRO A 26 -5.18 -12.57 3.41
C PRO A 26 -5.44 -11.18 4.00
N LEU A 27 -4.38 -10.45 4.37
CA LEU A 27 -4.47 -9.11 4.97
C LEU A 27 -4.00 -8.04 3.99
N CYS A 28 -4.61 -6.86 4.08
CA CYS A 28 -4.22 -5.70 3.30
C CYS A 28 -2.79 -5.27 3.67
N ARG A 29 -1.87 -5.29 2.70
CA ARG A 29 -0.46 -4.93 2.89
C ARG A 29 -0.27 -3.50 3.40
N MET A 30 -1.04 -2.55 2.85
CA MET A 30 -0.99 -1.14 3.26
C MET A 30 -1.54 -0.92 4.67
N CYS A 31 -2.62 -1.61 5.06
CA CYS A 31 -3.14 -1.54 6.42
C CYS A 31 -2.18 -2.19 7.42
N LYS A 32 -1.60 -3.35 7.06
CA LYS A 32 -0.59 -4.04 7.88
C LYS A 32 0.63 -3.16 8.14
N ALA A 33 1.10 -2.42 7.14
CA ALA A 33 2.20 -1.44 7.30
C ALA A 33 1.87 -0.31 8.29
N ARG A 34 0.59 -0.01 8.51
CA ARG A 34 0.09 0.96 9.50
C ARG A 34 -0.25 0.32 10.86
N GLY A 35 0.04 -0.97 11.05
CA GLY A 35 -0.32 -1.71 12.27
C GLY A 35 -1.80 -2.11 12.36
N LEU A 36 -2.55 -2.02 11.25
CA LEU A 36 -3.97 -2.37 11.21
C LEU A 36 -4.17 -3.79 10.65
N VAL A 37 -5.11 -4.54 11.23
CA VAL A 37 -5.52 -5.86 10.75
C VAL A 37 -6.81 -5.72 9.96
N VAL A 38 -6.69 -5.66 8.64
CA VAL A 38 -7.83 -5.50 7.72
C VAL A 38 -7.74 -6.57 6.64
N PRO A 39 -8.83 -7.32 6.37
CA PRO A 39 -8.83 -8.34 5.33
C PRO A 39 -8.63 -7.71 3.95
N ALA A 40 -7.86 -8.39 3.10
CA ALA A 40 -7.72 -8.01 1.70
C ALA A 40 -8.94 -8.49 0.89
N THR A 41 -9.39 -7.64 -0.02
CA THR A 41 -10.51 -7.91 -0.93
C THR A 41 -10.09 -7.83 -2.38
N ASP A 42 -8.98 -7.17 -2.67
CA ASP A 42 -8.54 -6.84 -4.01
C ASP A 42 -7.06 -7.20 -4.18
N VAL A 43 -6.68 -7.50 -5.42
CA VAL A 43 -5.30 -7.77 -5.82
C VAL A 43 -4.90 -6.70 -6.80
N ASP A 44 -3.77 -6.07 -6.54
CA ASP A 44 -3.29 -4.91 -7.26
C ASP A 44 -1.82 -5.10 -7.66
N HIS A 45 -1.43 -4.52 -8.80
CA HIS A 45 -0.05 -4.49 -9.26
C HIS A 45 0.74 -3.47 -8.44
N ILE A 46 1.93 -3.81 -7.95
CA ILE A 46 2.76 -2.88 -7.17
C ILE A 46 3.28 -1.79 -8.11
N GLU A 47 3.92 -2.21 -9.19
CA GLU A 47 4.34 -1.35 -10.28
C GLU A 47 3.40 -1.59 -11.46
N ASP A 48 2.72 -0.50 -11.87
CA ASP A 48 1.89 -0.50 -13.06
C ASP A 48 2.49 0.45 -14.09
N SER A 49 3.37 -0.08 -14.94
CA SER A 49 3.99 0.67 -16.01
C SER A 49 2.95 1.10 -17.04
N ARG A 50 2.85 2.41 -17.25
CA ARG A 50 1.96 2.99 -18.26
C ARG A 50 2.55 2.90 -19.67
N GLU A 51 3.85 2.66 -19.77
CA GLU A 51 4.64 2.87 -20.99
C GLU A 51 5.01 1.56 -21.68
N ASP A 52 5.26 0.47 -20.93
CA ASP A 52 5.72 -0.79 -21.51
C ASP A 52 4.61 -1.84 -21.76
N TYR A 53 3.36 -1.54 -21.40
CA TYR A 53 2.20 -2.40 -21.68
C TYR A 53 2.28 -3.81 -21.09
N THR A 54 3.19 -4.10 -20.16
CA THR A 54 3.29 -5.40 -19.51
C THR A 54 2.62 -5.37 -18.14
N ASP A 55 1.38 -5.84 -18.08
CA ASP A 55 0.78 -6.21 -16.80
C ASP A 55 1.53 -7.46 -16.29
N ASP A 56 2.64 -7.25 -15.60
CA ASP A 56 3.41 -8.31 -14.98
C ASP A 56 2.59 -8.92 -13.84
N ASN A 57 2.14 -10.16 -14.05
CA ASN A 57 1.34 -10.93 -13.10
C ASN A 57 2.21 -11.87 -12.26
N SER A 58 3.53 -11.64 -12.20
CA SER A 58 4.43 -12.28 -11.25
C SER A 58 3.92 -12.06 -9.81
N ARG A 59 4.13 -13.06 -8.94
CA ARG A 59 3.67 -12.98 -7.55
C ARG A 59 4.32 -11.82 -6.81
N GLU A 60 5.53 -11.46 -7.20
CA GLU A 60 6.37 -10.39 -6.67
C GLU A 60 5.78 -9.02 -6.97
N ASN A 61 5.18 -8.83 -8.16
CA ASN A 61 4.51 -7.59 -8.54
C ASN A 61 3.04 -7.52 -8.06
N LEU A 62 2.50 -8.56 -7.40
CA LEU A 62 1.13 -8.57 -6.90
C LEU A 62 1.06 -8.38 -5.37
N GLN A 63 0.19 -7.45 -4.95
CA GLN A 63 -0.10 -7.18 -3.55
C GLN A 63 -1.60 -7.31 -3.23
N SER A 64 -1.89 -7.85 -2.05
CA SER A 64 -3.24 -7.92 -1.51
C SER A 64 -3.61 -6.62 -0.77
N LEU A 65 -4.73 -6.00 -1.16
CA LEU A 65 -5.23 -4.74 -0.57
C LEU A 65 -6.71 -4.86 -0.18
N CYS A 66 -7.14 -4.04 0.78
CA CYS A 66 -8.57 -3.79 0.99
C CYS A 66 -9.07 -2.78 -0.05
N HIS A 67 -10.38 -2.78 -0.29
CA HIS A 67 -11.01 -1.94 -1.31
C HIS A 67 -10.67 -0.45 -1.20
N THR A 68 -10.62 0.07 0.04
CA THR A 68 -10.28 1.48 0.30
C THR A 68 -8.83 1.78 -0.09
N CYS A 69 -7.88 0.93 0.30
CA CYS A 69 -6.46 1.12 -0.01
C CYS A 69 -6.20 1.00 -1.52
N HIS A 70 -6.84 0.02 -2.16
CA HIS A 70 -6.77 -0.14 -3.61
C HIS A 70 -7.27 1.13 -4.34
N SER A 71 -8.46 1.61 -3.97
CA SER A 71 -9.05 2.83 -4.56
C SER A 71 -8.17 4.07 -4.36
N LEU A 72 -7.54 4.22 -3.19
CA LEU A 72 -6.60 5.30 -2.92
C LEU A 72 -5.34 5.21 -3.80
N LYS A 73 -4.76 4.02 -3.96
CA LYS A 73 -3.61 3.82 -4.85
C LYS A 73 -3.96 4.12 -6.30
N THR A 74 -5.13 3.68 -6.79
CA THR A 74 -5.60 4.02 -8.14
C THR A 74 -5.76 5.53 -8.31
N ALA A 75 -6.38 6.22 -7.35
CA ALA A 75 -6.54 7.67 -7.41
C ALA A 75 -5.18 8.40 -7.42
N ALA A 76 -4.25 7.97 -6.56
CA ALA A 76 -2.89 8.52 -6.50
C ALA A 76 -2.14 8.31 -7.82
N SER A 77 -2.23 7.11 -8.42
CA SER A 77 -1.58 6.84 -9.71
C SER A 77 -2.18 7.73 -10.80
N MET A 78 -3.47 8.06 -10.75
CA MET A 78 -4.14 8.99 -11.67
C MET A 78 -3.85 10.48 -11.36
N ASN A 79 -2.81 10.78 -10.58
CA ASN A 79 -2.45 12.14 -10.16
C ASN A 79 -3.59 12.90 -9.43
N LYS A 80 -4.52 12.18 -8.80
CA LYS A 80 -5.54 12.81 -7.95
C LYS A 80 -4.95 13.07 -6.57
N SER A 81 -5.36 14.17 -5.96
CA SER A 81 -5.06 14.45 -4.55
C SER A 81 -5.78 13.41 -3.67
N VAL A 82 -5.02 12.61 -2.95
CA VAL A 82 -5.53 11.60 -2.02
C VAL A 82 -5.19 12.00 -0.59
N PHE A 83 -6.20 12.03 0.27
CA PHE A 83 -6.00 12.28 1.70
C PHE A 83 -5.95 10.95 2.45
N LEU A 84 -4.80 10.64 3.05
CA LEU A 84 -4.57 9.38 3.77
C LEU A 84 -4.97 9.44 5.25
N GLY A 85 -5.30 10.61 5.79
CA GLY A 85 -5.59 10.82 7.21
C GLY A 85 -4.38 11.24 8.04
N CYS A 86 -4.60 11.38 9.34
CA CYS A 86 -3.57 11.62 10.36
C CYS A 86 -3.56 10.48 11.39
N ASP A 87 -2.43 10.27 12.07
CA ASP A 87 -2.31 9.35 13.21
C ASP A 87 -2.88 9.95 14.51
N VAL A 88 -2.72 9.23 15.63
CA VAL A 88 -3.21 9.65 16.96
C VAL A 88 -2.53 10.92 17.48
N ASN A 89 -1.37 11.28 16.93
CA ASN A 89 -0.63 12.49 17.28
C ASN A 89 -0.93 13.65 16.31
N GLY A 90 -1.82 13.44 15.32
CA GLY A 90 -2.15 14.43 14.30
C GLY A 90 -1.15 14.50 13.15
N VAL A 91 -0.22 13.55 13.05
CA VAL A 91 0.79 13.51 11.98
C VAL A 91 0.19 12.89 10.71
N PRO A 92 0.33 13.54 9.53
CA PRO A 92 -0.17 12.99 8.27
C PRO A 92 0.42 11.61 7.94
N LEU A 93 -0.44 10.68 7.52
CA LEU A 93 -0.05 9.30 7.19
C LEU A 93 0.68 9.17 5.84
N ASP A 94 0.72 10.23 5.04
CA ASP A 94 1.50 10.28 3.80
C ASP A 94 2.99 10.54 4.11
N PRO A 95 3.90 9.58 3.84
CA PRO A 95 5.33 9.78 4.09
C PRO A 95 5.92 10.95 3.28
N ALA A 96 5.34 11.28 2.13
CA ALA A 96 5.80 12.37 1.28
C ALA A 96 5.23 13.74 1.67
N HIS A 97 4.37 13.80 2.69
CA HIS A 97 3.75 15.06 3.14
C HIS A 97 4.82 16.05 3.62
N PRO A 98 4.73 17.36 3.29
CA PRO A 98 5.73 18.36 3.70
C PRO A 98 6.03 18.38 5.20
N TRP A 99 5.01 18.15 6.05
CA TRP A 99 5.16 18.08 7.50
C TRP A 99 6.08 16.93 7.96
N ASN A 100 6.15 15.84 7.20
CA ASN A 100 7.00 14.67 7.48
C ASN A 100 8.44 14.83 6.97
N LYS A 101 8.74 15.87 6.18
CA LYS A 101 10.07 16.13 5.58
C LYS A 101 10.96 17.03 6.44
N SER A 102 10.58 17.31 7.69
CA SER A 102 11.35 18.18 8.58
C SER A 102 12.41 17.38 9.35
N PRO A 103 13.65 17.90 9.52
CA PRO A 103 14.72 17.22 10.25
C PRO A 103 14.45 17.04 11.76
N ALA A 104 13.32 17.55 12.27
CA ALA A 104 12.95 17.47 13.69
C ALA A 104 12.31 16.14 14.11
N THR A 105 12.01 15.23 13.18
CA THR A 105 11.31 13.96 13.45
C THR A 105 12.25 12.76 13.66
N GLU A 106 13.53 12.99 13.98
CA GLU A 106 14.39 11.99 14.63
C GLU A 106 14.09 11.95 16.14
N GLY A 107 12.83 11.74 16.50
CA GLY A 107 12.42 11.47 17.87
C GLY A 107 12.84 10.06 18.27
N THR A 108 13.99 9.98 18.91
CA THR A 108 14.64 8.77 19.40
C THR A 108 13.66 7.86 20.14
N LYS A 109 13.56 6.62 19.67
CA LYS A 109 12.87 5.51 20.34
C LYS A 109 13.44 5.36 21.76
N THR A 110 12.57 5.39 22.76
CA THR A 110 12.88 5.15 24.17
C THR A 110 13.63 3.83 24.37
N ALA A 111 14.68 3.84 25.19
CA ALA A 111 15.16 2.69 25.96
C ALA A 111 15.62 3.15 27.36
N PRO A 112 15.57 2.27 28.38
CA PRO A 112 15.09 2.60 29.71
C PRO A 112 16.17 3.01 30.72
N SER A 113 15.69 3.67 31.79
CA SER A 113 16.24 3.80 33.15
C SER A 113 17.75 3.73 33.33
N LEU A 114 18.37 4.84 33.77
CA LEU A 114 19.27 4.82 34.91
C LEU A 114 19.11 6.11 35.73
N LEU A 115 19.09 5.89 37.04
CA LEU A 115 19.14 6.82 38.17
C LEU A 115 20.00 8.06 37.89
N PHE A 116 19.60 9.24 38.39
CA PHE A 116 20.36 10.02 39.39
C PHE A 116 19.56 11.28 39.80
N TYR A 117 19.42 11.45 41.12
CA TYR A 117 19.15 12.71 41.87
C TYR A 117 19.96 13.90 41.29
N CYS A 118 19.58 15.17 41.38
CA CYS A 118 18.88 15.93 42.41
C CYS A 118 18.18 17.15 41.77
#